data_AF-A0A7G8BKI3-F1
#
_entry.id   AF-A0A7G8BKI3-F1
#
_cell.length_a   1.000
_cell.length_b   1.000
_cell.length_c   1.000
_cell.angle_alpha   90.00
_cell.angle_beta   90.00
_cell.angle_gamma   90.00
#
_symmetry.space_group_name_H-M   'P 1'
#
loop_
_entity.id
_entity.type
_entity.pdbx_description
1 polymer ?
#
loop_
_entity_poly.entity_id
_entity_poly.type
_entity_poly.pdbx_seq_one_letter_code
_entity_poly.pdbx_strand_id
1 'polypeptide(L)'
;MLDKADVVLLLVSSDFLSSQYCYDIEVKRALELHESGKVRVIPIILRPCEWHRALFSQLQALPTGGQAVTHWRDQDTAFYDITRGIREAVNSIRMPSPKN
;
A
#
# COMPACT_ATOMS: atom_id res chain seq x y z
N MET A 1 7.08 3.77 16.03
CA MET A 1 7.55 3.94 14.64
C MET A 1 6.41 3.82 13.63
N LEU A 2 5.27 3.19 13.97
CA LEU A 2 4.03 3.25 13.19
C LEU A 2 3.10 4.42 13.58
N ASP A 3 2.94 4.69 14.89
CA ASP A 3 1.94 5.64 15.40
C ASP A 3 2.24 7.13 15.10
N LYS A 4 3.34 7.41 14.40
CA LYS A 4 3.72 8.76 13.94
C LYS A 4 3.71 8.89 12.42
N ALA A 5 3.41 7.82 11.68
CA ALA A 5 3.41 7.83 10.23
C ALA A 5 1.99 8.13 9.72
N ASP A 6 1.86 9.08 8.79
CA ASP A 6 0.58 9.34 8.11
C ASP A 6 0.31 8.31 7.00
N VAL A 7 1.37 7.70 6.47
CA VAL A 7 1.34 6.74 5.37
C VAL A 7 2.27 5.56 5.65
N VAL A 8 1.78 4.34 5.40
CA VAL A 8 2.54 3.09 5.47
C VAL A 8 2.50 2.42 4.09
N LEU A 9 3.68 2.11 3.56
CA LEU A 9 3.82 1.42 2.27
C LEU A 9 4.16 -0.05 2.52
N LEU A 10 3.35 -0.96 1.99
CA LEU A 10 3.66 -2.39 2.03
C LEU A 10 4.37 -2.76 0.72
N LEU A 11 5.65 -3.10 0.78
CA LEU A 11 6.42 -3.51 -0.40
C LEU A 11 6.20 -5.00 -0.68
N VAL A 12 5.15 -5.30 -1.43
CA VAL A 12 4.61 -6.65 -1.59
C VAL A 12 5.40 -7.47 -2.61
N SER A 13 5.80 -8.66 -2.18
CA SER A 13 6.47 -9.70 -2.95
C SER A 13 6.15 -11.07 -2.34
N SER A 14 6.55 -12.16 -2.99
CA SER A 14 6.48 -13.51 -2.40
C SER A 14 7.18 -13.58 -1.04
N ASP A 15 8.36 -12.95 -0.94
CA ASP A 15 9.17 -12.94 0.27
C ASP A 15 8.43 -12.23 1.41
N PHE A 16 7.86 -11.05 1.11
CA PHE A 16 7.03 -10.29 2.05
C PHE A 16 5.81 -11.08 2.54
N LEU A 17 5.09 -11.76 1.64
CA LEU A 17 3.92 -12.55 2.03
C LEU A 17 4.31 -13.77 2.87
N SER A 18 5.44 -14.39 2.57
CA SER A 18 5.92 -15.57 3.29
C SER A 18 6.31 -15.29 4.75
N SER A 19 6.81 -14.08 5.04
CA SER A 19 7.27 -13.72 6.38
C SER A 19 6.19 -13.03 7.24
N GLN A 20 5.36 -12.20 6.62
CA GLN A 20 4.67 -11.13 7.34
C GLN A 20 3.17 -11.38 7.53
N TYR A 21 2.56 -12.07 6.58
CA TYR A 21 1.15 -11.91 6.27
C TYR A 21 0.18 -12.42 7.36
N CYS A 22 0.57 -13.47 8.10
CA CYS A 22 -0.24 -14.01 9.21
C CYS A 22 0.31 -13.66 10.59
N TYR A 23 1.61 -13.34 10.69
CA TYR A 23 2.34 -13.33 11.96
C TYR A 23 2.76 -11.95 12.42
N ASP A 24 2.82 -10.95 11.54
CA ASP A 24 3.38 -9.67 11.93
C ASP A 24 2.35 -8.72 12.57
N ILE A 25 2.66 -8.33 13.80
CA ILE A 25 1.91 -7.39 14.62
C ILE A 25 1.86 -6.00 13.96
N GLU A 26 2.93 -5.58 13.28
CA GLU A 26 3.04 -4.26 12.66
C GLU A 26 2.08 -4.12 11.46
N VAL A 27 1.94 -5.14 10.63
CA VAL A 27 0.99 -5.10 9.49
C VAL A 27 -0.44 -5.09 10.01
N LYS A 28 -0.78 -5.94 10.97
CA LYS A 28 -2.12 -5.94 11.58
C LYS A 28 -2.44 -4.58 12.20
N ARG A 29 -1.49 -4.01 12.94
CA ARG A 29 -1.62 -2.69 13.54
C ARG A 29 -1.77 -1.58 12.50
N ALA A 30 -1.02 -1.65 11.40
CA ALA A 30 -1.15 -0.70 10.30
C ALA A 30 -2.56 -0.74 9.71
N LEU A 31 -3.13 -1.93 9.53
CA LEU A 31 -4.47 -2.13 8.99
C LEU A 31 -5.57 -1.65 9.95
N GLU A 32 -5.44 -1.92 11.25
CA GLU A 32 -6.36 -1.36 12.26
C GLU A 32 -6.34 0.18 12.24
N LEU A 33 -5.14 0.77 12.17
CA LEU A 33 -4.99 2.22 12.08
C LEU A 33 -5.57 2.77 10.78
N HIS A 34 -5.47 2.01 9.70
CA HIS A 34 -6.07 2.34 8.41
C HIS A 34 -7.59 2.39 8.45
N GLU A 35 -8.21 1.35 8.99
CA GLU A 35 -9.65 1.28 9.16
C GLU A 35 -10.16 2.41 10.05
N SER A 36 -9.38 2.79 11.07
CA SER A 36 -9.71 3.94 11.93
C SER A 36 -9.47 5.32 11.30
N GLY A 37 -8.94 5.37 10.07
CA GLY A 37 -8.62 6.62 9.36
C GLY A 37 -7.40 7.37 9.87
N LYS A 38 -6.61 6.77 10.78
CA LYS A 38 -5.43 7.40 11.39
C LYS A 38 -4.18 7.32 10.51
N VAL A 39 -4.10 6.30 9.66
CA VAL A 39 -2.94 6.03 8.79
C VAL A 39 -3.44 5.57 7.42
N ARG A 40 -2.81 5.99 6.33
CA ARG A 40 -3.08 5.40 5.01
C ARG A 40 -2.12 4.25 4.73
N VAL A 41 -2.63 3.03 4.59
CA VAL A 41 -1.84 1.87 4.13
C VAL A 41 -2.00 1.75 2.62
N ILE A 42 -0.88 1.61 1.91
CA ILE A 42 -0.85 1.49 0.45
C ILE A 42 0.01 0.27 0.09
N PRO A 43 -0.60 -0.81 -0.45
CA PRO A 43 0.17 -1.92 -1.00
C PRO A 43 0.90 -1.48 -2.28
N ILE A 44 2.18 -1.81 -2.40
CA ILE A 44 2.99 -1.62 -3.60
C ILE A 44 3.46 -2.99 -4.08
N ILE A 45 2.94 -3.44 -5.21
CA ILE A 45 3.23 -4.77 -5.77
C ILE A 45 4.54 -4.69 -6.54
N LEU A 46 5.64 -5.11 -5.90
CA LEU A 46 6.96 -5.11 -6.54
C LEU A 46 7.15 -6.32 -7.44
N ARG A 47 6.71 -7.49 -6.97
CA ARG A 47 6.86 -8.78 -7.68
C ARG A 47 5.54 -9.54 -7.76
N PRO A 48 5.35 -10.40 -8.76
CA PRO A 48 4.13 -11.20 -8.91
C PRO A 48 3.99 -12.13 -7.72
N CYS A 49 2.81 -12.14 -7.09
CA CYS A 49 2.50 -12.99 -5.96
C CYS A 49 0.97 -13.04 -5.73
N GLU A 50 0.50 -13.99 -4.93
CA GLU A 50 -0.93 -14.17 -4.63
C GLU A 50 -1.47 -13.16 -3.59
N TRP A 51 -1.13 -11.88 -3.74
CA TRP A 51 -1.51 -10.84 -2.78
C TRP A 51 -3.03 -10.57 -2.73
N HIS A 52 -3.82 -11.03 -3.70
CA HIS A 52 -5.28 -10.92 -3.67
C HIS A 52 -5.93 -11.69 -2.51
N ARG A 53 -5.21 -12.67 -1.93
CA ARG A 53 -5.63 -13.37 -0.72
C ARG A 53 -5.20 -12.65 0.56
N ALA A 54 -4.59 -11.47 0.42
CA ALA A 54 -4.07 -10.70 1.53
C ALA A 54 -5.15 -9.96 2.34
N LEU A 55 -4.94 -9.67 3.62
CA LEU A 55 -5.77 -8.92 4.56
C LEU A 55 -5.93 -7.49 4.04
N PHE A 56 -4.89 -7.01 3.36
CA PHE A 56 -4.87 -5.73 2.66
C PHE A 56 -5.35 -5.81 1.21
N SER A 57 -5.90 -6.94 0.73
CA SER A 57 -6.30 -7.09 -0.67
C SER A 57 -7.48 -6.19 -1.07
N GLN A 58 -8.25 -5.74 -0.10
CA GLN A 58 -9.34 -4.77 -0.28
C GLN A 58 -8.82 -3.33 -0.44
N LEU A 59 -7.54 -3.09 -0.13
CA LEU A 59 -6.94 -1.77 -0.29
C LEU A 59 -6.54 -1.54 -1.75
N GLN A 60 -6.62 -0.29 -2.19
CA GLN A 60 -6.14 0.09 -3.52
C GLN A 60 -4.61 -0.08 -3.59
N ALA A 61 -4.16 -1.09 -4.33
CA ALA A 61 -2.75 -1.35 -4.57
C ALA A 61 -2.19 -0.47 -5.69
N LEU A 62 -0.88 -0.20 -5.60
CA LEU A 62 -0.06 0.42 -6.63
C LEU A 62 0.99 -0.59 -7.13
N PRO A 63 1.55 -0.45 -8.35
CA PRO A 63 1.10 0.42 -9.43
C PRO A 63 -0.37 0.21 -9.82
N THR A 64 -0.93 1.14 -10.59
CA THR A 64 -2.32 1.12 -11.06
C THR A 64 -2.70 -0.26 -11.61
N GLY A 65 -3.86 -0.77 -11.17
CA GLY A 65 -4.34 -2.11 -11.50
C GLY A 65 -3.69 -3.24 -10.68
N GLY A 66 -2.79 -2.92 -9.75
CA GLY A 66 -2.09 -3.92 -8.93
C GLY A 66 -1.10 -4.78 -9.73
N GLN A 67 -0.69 -4.30 -10.92
CA GLN A 67 0.29 -4.99 -11.76
C GLN A 67 1.68 -4.86 -11.13
N ALA A 68 2.33 -6.00 -10.89
CA ALA A 68 3.68 -6.03 -10.32
C ALA A 68 4.66 -5.19 -11.14
N VAL A 69 5.52 -4.40 -10.49
CA VAL A 69 6.53 -3.55 -11.13
C VAL A 69 7.36 -4.32 -12.16
N THR A 70 7.77 -5.56 -11.84
CA THR A 70 8.56 -6.40 -12.77
C THR A 70 7.82 -6.81 -14.05
N HIS A 71 6.50 -6.65 -14.11
CA HIS A 71 5.68 -6.92 -15.31
C HIS A 71 5.42 -5.67 -16.15
N TRP A 72 5.79 -4.48 -15.69
CA TRP A 72 5.72 -3.30 -16.52
C TRP A 72 6.83 -3.36 -17.57
N ARG A 73 6.51 -2.92 -18.79
CA ARG A 73 7.49 -2.85 -19.89
C ARG A 73 8.67 -1.95 -19.54
N ASP A 74 8.37 -0.86 -18.83
CA ASP A 74 9.34 0.08 -18.29
C ASP A 74 9.06 0.26 -16.80
N GLN A 75 10.05 -0.07 -15.97
CA GLN A 75 9.92 0.05 -14.51
C GLN A 75 9.92 1.50 -14.06
N ASP A 76 10.57 2.41 -14.79
CA ASP A 76 10.55 3.84 -14.45
C ASP A 76 9.13 4.39 -14.56
N THR A 77 8.39 3.99 -15.59
CA THR A 77 6.96 4.31 -15.71
C THR A 77 6.13 3.73 -14.56
N ALA A 78 6.42 2.50 -14.11
CA ALA A 78 5.74 1.90 -12.96
C ALA A 78 6.00 2.66 -11.66
N PHE A 79 7.25 3.07 -11.41
CA PHE A 79 7.63 3.86 -10.25
C PHE A 79 7.09 5.29 -10.31
N TYR A 80 6.99 5.87 -11.51
CA TYR A 80 6.32 7.16 -11.71
C TYR A 80 4.83 7.07 -11.34
N ASP A 81 4.14 6.01 -11.78
CA ASP A 81 2.74 5.74 -11.42
C ASP A 81 2.56 5.56 -9.90
N ILE A 82 3.42 4.76 -9.26
CA ILE A 82 3.47 4.61 -7.80
C ILE A 82 3.63 5.97 -7.12
N THR A 83 4.60 6.78 -7.58
CA THR A 83 4.90 8.10 -6.98
C THR A 83 3.71 9.04 -7.09
N ARG A 84 2.98 9.01 -8.21
CA ARG A 84 1.74 9.77 -8.39
C ARG A 84 0.66 9.31 -7.41
N GLY A 85 0.40 8.01 -7.32
CA GLY A 85 -0.60 7.47 -6.39
C GLY A 85 -0.30 7.78 -4.92
N ILE A 86 0.98 7.70 -4.50
CA ILE A 86 1.40 8.09 -3.16
C ILE A 86 1.15 9.58 -2.93
N ARG A 87 1.49 10.45 -3.89
CA ARG A 87 1.25 11.90 -3.76
C ARG A 87 -0.23 12.21 -3.60
N GLU A 88 -1.09 11.56 -4.37
CA GLU A 88 -2.55 11.72 -4.28
C GLU A 88 -3.07 11.28 -2.90
N ALA A 89 -2.61 10.13 -2.40
CA ALA A 89 -2.95 9.66 -1.07
C ALA A 89 -2.50 10.63 0.03
N VAL A 90 -1.27 11.16 -0.04
CA VAL A 90 -0.75 12.15 0.92
C VAL A 90 -1.56 13.45 0.87
N ASN A 91 -1.91 13.93 -0.32
CA ASN A 91 -2.71 15.15 -0.48
C ASN A 91 -4.10 14.99 0.13
N SER A 92 -4.72 13.80 0.01
CA SER A 92 -6.04 13.51 0.60
C SER A 92 -6.03 13.53 2.14
N ILE A 93 -4.89 13.26 2.77
CA ILE A 93 -4.72 13.37 4.22
C ILE A 93 -4.61 14.83 4.65
N ARG A 94 -3.85 15.63 3.90
CA ARG A 94 -3.57 17.04 4.22
C ARG A 94 -4.74 17.99 3.93
N MET A 95 -5.60 17.62 2.99
CA MET A 95 -6.83 18.37 2.68
C MET A 95 -8.02 17.47 2.99
N PRO A 96 -8.62 17.56 4.20
CA PRO A 96 -9.83 16.80 4.47
C PRO A 96 -10.91 17.26 3.47
N SER A 97 -11.60 16.29 2.87
CA SER A 97 -12.76 16.57 2.02
C SER A 97 -13.74 17.48 2.80
N PRO A 98 -14.32 18.50 2.17
CA PRO A 98 -15.34 19.30 2.83
C PRO A 98 -16.43 18.35 3.34
N LYS A 99 -16.73 18.45 4.64
CA LYS A 99 -17.87 17.73 5.24
C LYS A 99 -19.13 18.26 4.56
N ASN A 100 -19.77 17.42 3.74
CA ASN A 100 -21.15 17.62 3.32
C ASN A 100 -22.09 17.51 4.51
#